data_AF-A0AAW2R341-F1
#
_entry.id   AF-A0AAW2R341-F1
#
_cell.length_a   1.000
_cell.length_b   1.000
_cell.length_c   1.000
_cell.angle_alpha   90.00
_cell.angle_beta   90.00
_cell.angle_gamma   90.00
#
_symmetry.space_group_name_H-M   'P 1'
#
loop_
_entity.id
_entity.type
_entity.pdbx_description
1 polymer ?
#
loop_
_entity_poly.entity_id
_entity_poly.type
_entity_poly.pdbx_seq_one_letter_code
_entity_poly.pdbx_strand_id
1 'polypeptide(L)'
;MGRRWVGAGGDGKLSAGVNKEGIAFYNNVFNELLANDFAELCFKEFGDRIKHWATINEPFIFVSSGYDGGLTGNSAPGRCSNRDVCAQGNSATEPYIVAHHLLLAHAAAARLYKKKYQPIQKGEIGIALVSHWMVPYSSSRLDVKAAERALDFMYGWFINPLVYGEYPRTMQFLVGSRLPKFTEEQAAMVKGSFDYVGLNYYTGNYAAHISSRSGNISSATDSMVRLSTEINGVPIGKPTGLKAFFVYPKGLHNLLVYTKKRYNNPIIYIMETGMSDGNNGNIKYAIEDLQRVDFYNSHTRAVLRAIK
;
A
#
# COMPACT_ATOMS: atom_id res chain seq x y z
N MET A 1 -18.86 -2.67 37.53
CA MET A 1 -17.75 -1.77 37.89
C MET A 1 -17.02 -1.38 36.62
N GLY A 2 -17.15 -0.12 36.19
CA GLY A 2 -16.60 0.36 34.92
C GLY A 2 -15.08 0.47 34.96
N ARG A 3 -14.40 -0.11 33.96
CA ARG A 3 -12.96 0.10 33.76
C ARG A 3 -12.78 1.24 32.76
N ARG A 4 -12.22 2.37 33.22
CA ARG A 4 -11.74 3.45 32.36
C ARG A 4 -10.52 2.95 31.61
N TRP A 5 -10.52 3.10 30.29
CA TRP A 5 -9.31 3.08 29.49
C TRP A 5 -8.55 4.37 29.78
N VAL A 6 -7.33 4.26 30.28
CA VAL A 6 -6.44 5.42 30.50
C VAL A 6 -5.83 5.77 29.15
N GLY A 7 -6.21 6.94 28.62
CA GLY A 7 -5.61 7.50 27.40
C GLY A 7 -4.15 7.87 27.64
N ALA A 8 -3.30 7.54 26.68
CA ALA A 8 -1.91 8.00 26.63
C ALA A 8 -1.88 9.49 26.26
N GLY A 9 -1.87 10.36 27.27
CA GLY A 9 -1.38 11.73 27.14
C GLY A 9 0.14 11.73 27.08
N GLY A 10 0.70 12.64 26.27
CA GLY A 10 2.15 12.87 26.18
C GLY A 10 2.77 13.08 27.55
N ASP A 11 4.00 12.57 27.71
CA ASP A 11 4.85 12.57 28.92
C ASP A 11 4.96 11.22 29.65
N GLY A 12 4.58 10.10 29.02
CA GLY A 12 4.77 8.76 29.56
C GLY A 12 6.25 8.39 29.77
N LYS A 13 6.79 8.64 30.96
CA LYS A 13 8.05 8.03 31.42
C LYS A 13 7.85 6.50 31.55
N LEU A 14 8.82 5.73 31.08
CA LEU A 14 8.94 4.25 31.20
C LEU A 14 9.14 3.79 32.66
N SER A 15 8.31 4.22 33.60
CA SER A 15 8.46 3.89 35.03
C SER A 15 7.62 2.69 35.49
N ALA A 16 6.70 2.19 34.67
CA ALA A 16 5.73 1.16 35.08
C ALA A 16 6.18 -0.30 34.86
N GLY A 17 7.42 -0.53 34.40
CA GLY A 17 7.87 -1.87 34.02
C GLY A 17 7.07 -2.46 32.85
N VAL A 18 7.42 -3.68 32.45
CA VAL A 18 6.76 -4.37 31.34
C VAL A 18 5.49 -5.05 31.83
N ASN A 19 4.32 -4.70 31.28
CA ASN A 19 3.04 -5.36 31.60
C ASN A 19 3.05 -6.83 31.12
N LYS A 20 3.42 -7.75 32.01
CA LYS A 20 3.53 -9.19 31.72
C LYS A 20 2.18 -9.83 31.41
N GLU A 21 1.09 -9.36 32.02
CA GLU A 21 -0.28 -9.84 31.75
C GLU A 21 -0.74 -9.43 30.37
N GLY A 22 -0.47 -8.19 29.96
CA GLY A 22 -0.71 -7.71 28.60
C GLY A 22 0.10 -8.51 27.57
N ILE A 23 1.38 -8.79 27.85
CA ILE A 23 2.19 -9.64 26.97
C ILE A 23 1.63 -11.06 26.89
N ALA A 24 1.23 -11.67 28.00
CA ALA A 24 0.64 -13.01 28.00
C ALA A 24 -0.69 -13.03 27.23
N PHE A 25 -1.53 -12.01 27.38
CA PHE A 25 -2.77 -11.85 26.61
C PHE A 25 -2.48 -11.76 25.11
N TYR A 26 -1.58 -10.87 24.67
CA TYR A 26 -1.22 -10.75 23.27
C TYR A 26 -0.56 -12.02 22.73
N ASN A 27 0.31 -12.68 23.50
CA ASN A 27 0.93 -13.94 23.10
C ASN A 27 -0.11 -15.06 22.93
N ASN A 28 -1.09 -15.16 23.82
CA ASN A 28 -2.17 -16.15 23.69
C ASN A 28 -3.03 -15.86 22.46
N VAL A 29 -3.39 -14.59 22.23
CA VAL A 29 -4.09 -14.18 21.00
C VAL A 29 -3.24 -14.57 19.80
N PHE A 30 -1.97 -14.17 19.71
CA PHE A 30 -1.11 -14.52 18.58
C PHE A 30 -0.95 -16.03 18.39
N ASN A 31 -0.80 -16.81 19.46
CA ASN A 31 -0.71 -18.26 19.38
C ASN A 31 -2.01 -18.88 18.85
N GLU A 32 -3.18 -18.39 19.28
CA GLU A 32 -4.46 -18.80 18.72
C GLU A 32 -4.63 -18.38 17.26
N LEU A 33 -4.17 -17.18 16.90
CA LEU A 33 -4.18 -16.68 15.52
C LEU A 33 -3.28 -17.51 14.59
N LEU A 34 -2.14 -17.96 15.10
CA LEU A 34 -1.22 -18.86 14.40
C LEU A 34 -1.79 -20.29 14.30
N ALA A 35 -2.49 -20.76 15.35
CA ALA A 35 -3.04 -22.12 15.41
C ALA A 35 -4.37 -22.29 14.65
N ASN A 36 -5.21 -21.26 14.57
CA ASN A 36 -6.58 -21.33 14.02
C ASN A 36 -6.78 -20.53 12.73
N ASP A 37 -5.71 -20.13 12.04
CA ASP A 37 -5.74 -19.26 10.86
C ASP A 37 -6.50 -17.95 11.13
N PHE A 38 -5.79 -16.89 11.53
CA PHE A 38 -6.35 -15.59 11.95
C PHE A 38 -7.56 -15.11 11.14
N ALA A 39 -7.49 -15.20 9.81
CA ALA A 39 -8.57 -14.77 8.94
C ALA A 39 -9.85 -15.59 9.18
N GLU A 40 -9.72 -16.91 9.38
CA GLU A 40 -10.85 -17.78 9.68
C GLU A 40 -11.55 -17.37 10.98
N LEU A 41 -10.77 -17.12 12.04
CA LEU A 41 -11.32 -16.67 13.32
C LEU A 41 -12.09 -15.37 13.14
N CYS A 42 -11.53 -14.37 12.45
CA CYS A 42 -12.23 -13.12 12.16
C CYS A 42 -13.55 -13.33 11.41
N PHE A 43 -13.55 -14.20 10.38
CA PHE A 43 -14.77 -14.50 9.63
C PHE A 43 -15.83 -15.17 10.50
N LYS A 44 -15.43 -16.13 11.35
CA LYS A 44 -16.35 -16.80 12.29
C LYS A 44 -16.99 -15.83 13.28
N GLU A 45 -16.17 -15.00 13.92
CA GLU A 45 -16.60 -14.16 15.05
C GLU A 45 -17.37 -12.90 14.62
N PHE A 46 -17.05 -12.35 13.45
CA PHE A 46 -17.56 -11.03 13.05
C PHE A 46 -18.31 -11.01 11.73
N GLY A 47 -18.23 -12.08 10.93
CA GLY A 47 -18.81 -12.10 9.58
C GLY A 47 -20.35 -12.17 9.55
N ASP A 48 -21.00 -12.38 10.70
CA ASP A 48 -22.44 -12.17 10.86
C ASP A 48 -22.83 -10.70 10.56
N ARG A 49 -21.96 -9.75 10.92
CA ARG A 49 -22.15 -8.29 10.77
C ARG A 49 -21.25 -7.65 9.72
N ILE A 50 -19.98 -8.04 9.64
CA ILE A 50 -19.01 -7.46 8.69
C ILE A 50 -19.24 -8.01 7.29
N LYS A 51 -19.53 -7.12 6.34
CA LYS A 51 -19.81 -7.46 4.93
C LYS A 51 -18.76 -7.01 3.93
N HIS A 52 -17.77 -6.21 4.35
CA HIS A 52 -16.63 -5.85 3.50
C HIS A 52 -15.35 -6.12 4.26
N TRP A 53 -14.53 -7.03 3.71
CA TRP A 53 -13.27 -7.46 4.30
C TRP A 53 -12.09 -7.00 3.45
N ALA A 54 -11.18 -6.22 4.03
CA ALA A 54 -9.87 -5.96 3.44
C ALA A 54 -8.83 -6.81 4.15
N THR A 55 -8.09 -7.62 3.39
CA THR A 55 -7.12 -8.58 3.94
C THR A 55 -5.81 -7.93 4.37
N ILE A 56 -5.17 -7.21 3.46
CA ILE A 56 -3.86 -6.56 3.67
C ILE A 56 -3.99 -5.11 3.23
N ASN A 57 -3.52 -4.19 4.08
CA ASN A 57 -3.42 -2.77 3.77
C ASN A 57 -2.03 -2.45 3.20
N GLU A 58 -2.00 -1.76 2.07
CA GLU A 58 -0.81 -1.18 1.45
C GLU A 58 0.42 -2.10 1.41
N PRO A 59 0.34 -3.28 0.79
CA PRO A 59 1.44 -4.24 0.80
C PRO A 59 2.73 -3.65 0.18
N PHE A 60 2.62 -2.70 -0.75
CA PHE A 60 3.76 -1.96 -1.29
C PHE A 60 4.52 -1.15 -0.22
N ILE A 61 3.80 -0.43 0.63
CA ILE A 61 4.41 0.37 1.70
C ILE A 61 5.03 -0.55 2.74
N PHE A 62 4.34 -1.64 3.08
CA PHE A 62 4.88 -2.65 3.99
C PHE A 62 6.23 -3.21 3.52
N VAL A 63 6.33 -3.64 2.24
CA VAL A 63 7.58 -4.23 1.74
C VAL A 63 8.67 -3.20 1.50
N SER A 64 8.34 -2.02 0.97
CA SER A 64 9.34 -0.99 0.68
C SER A 64 9.91 -0.37 1.96
N SER A 65 9.09 -0.07 2.96
CA SER A 65 9.54 0.54 4.20
C SER A 65 10.06 -0.47 5.23
N GLY A 66 9.54 -1.70 5.23
CA GLY A 66 9.93 -2.74 6.18
C GLY A 66 11.14 -3.59 5.78
N TYR A 67 11.41 -3.72 4.47
CA TYR A 67 12.41 -4.65 3.92
C TYR A 67 13.40 -4.03 2.93
N ASP A 68 13.27 -2.73 2.63
CA ASP A 68 14.25 -1.98 1.81
C ASP A 68 14.77 -0.72 2.53
N GLY A 69 14.14 -0.31 3.64
CA GLY A 69 14.40 0.98 4.29
C GLY A 69 13.95 2.17 3.44
N GLY A 70 12.94 1.96 2.59
CA GLY A 70 12.54 2.81 1.47
C GLY A 70 11.77 4.09 1.81
N LEU A 71 10.75 4.38 0.99
CA LEU A 71 10.09 5.68 0.80
C LEU A 71 9.68 6.45 2.07
N THR A 72 9.31 5.75 3.14
CA THR A 72 8.83 6.37 4.40
C THR A 72 9.76 6.12 5.58
N GLY A 73 11.00 5.68 5.32
CA GLY A 73 11.95 5.27 6.34
C GLY A 73 11.78 3.81 6.78
N ASN A 74 12.71 3.35 7.62
CA ASN A 74 12.80 1.95 8.05
C ASN A 74 11.72 1.61 9.08
N SER A 75 10.60 1.08 8.59
CA SER A 75 9.47 0.62 9.40
C SER A 75 9.70 -0.81 9.90
N ALA A 76 8.94 -1.26 10.90
CA ALA A 76 9.06 -2.65 11.38
C ALA A 76 8.88 -3.65 10.22
N PRO A 77 9.68 -4.74 10.13
CA PRO A 77 10.68 -5.19 11.12
C PRO A 77 12.05 -4.50 11.03
N GLY A 78 12.23 -3.54 10.13
CA GLY A 78 13.41 -2.70 10.08
C GLY A 78 14.58 -3.33 9.33
N ARG A 79 14.31 -4.10 8.26
CA ARG A 79 15.32 -4.84 7.50
C ARG A 79 15.66 -4.11 6.21
N CYS A 80 16.95 -4.03 5.89
CA CYS A 80 17.42 -3.44 4.64
C CYS A 80 18.89 -3.80 4.41
N SER A 81 19.46 -3.45 3.25
CA SER A 81 20.89 -3.64 2.97
C SER A 81 21.80 -2.58 3.60
N ASN A 82 21.28 -1.39 3.95
CA ASN A 82 22.06 -0.34 4.58
C ASN A 82 22.34 -0.68 6.05
N ARG A 83 23.61 -0.94 6.39
CA ARG A 83 24.05 -1.33 7.74
C ARG A 83 24.07 -0.18 8.75
N ASP A 84 24.06 1.06 8.27
CA ASP A 84 23.94 2.23 9.13
C ASP A 84 22.51 2.41 9.68
N VAL A 85 21.53 1.79 9.01
CA VAL A 85 20.09 1.90 9.35
C VAL A 85 19.52 0.58 9.88
N CYS A 86 19.97 -0.56 9.35
CA CYS A 86 19.41 -1.87 9.64
C CYS A 86 20.50 -2.84 10.11
N ALA A 87 20.23 -3.56 11.20
CA ALA A 87 21.14 -4.60 11.71
C ALA A 87 21.29 -5.79 10.74
N GLN A 88 20.26 -6.06 9.94
CA GLN A 88 20.19 -7.19 9.02
C GLN A 88 19.22 -6.89 7.87
N GLY A 89 19.19 -7.77 6.86
CA GLY A 89 18.25 -7.69 5.74
C GLY A 89 18.93 -7.71 4.39
N ASN A 90 18.12 -7.79 3.33
CA ASN A 90 18.60 -7.68 1.96
C ASN A 90 17.55 -6.98 1.08
N SER A 91 17.79 -5.69 0.84
CA SER A 91 17.00 -4.81 -0.02
C SER A 91 16.81 -5.33 -1.45
N ALA A 92 17.72 -6.17 -1.95
CA ALA A 92 17.65 -6.71 -3.31
C ALA A 92 16.67 -7.89 -3.43
N THR A 93 16.34 -8.58 -2.34
CA THR A 93 15.61 -9.87 -2.40
C THR A 93 14.40 -9.93 -1.47
N GLU A 94 14.53 -9.43 -0.24
CA GLU A 94 13.49 -9.57 0.78
C GLU A 94 12.17 -8.88 0.40
N PRO A 95 12.15 -7.66 -0.17
CA PRO A 95 10.90 -7.05 -0.61
C PRO A 95 10.09 -7.94 -1.58
N TYR A 96 10.76 -8.64 -2.49
CA TYR A 96 10.13 -9.55 -3.46
C TYR A 96 9.61 -10.84 -2.83
N ILE A 97 10.37 -11.43 -1.92
CA ILE A 97 9.96 -12.63 -1.17
C ILE A 97 8.74 -12.32 -0.30
N VAL A 98 8.77 -11.19 0.41
CA VAL A 98 7.68 -10.79 1.30
C VAL A 98 6.44 -10.42 0.49
N ALA A 99 6.58 -9.64 -0.59
CA ALA A 99 5.45 -9.30 -1.47
C ALA A 99 4.77 -10.56 -2.03
N HIS A 100 5.55 -11.58 -2.39
CA HIS A 100 5.04 -12.87 -2.85
C HIS A 100 4.21 -13.58 -1.77
N HIS A 101 4.73 -13.68 -0.54
CA HIS A 101 3.98 -14.29 0.56
C HIS A 101 2.74 -13.49 0.96
N LEU A 102 2.77 -12.16 0.92
CA LEU A 102 1.57 -11.34 1.15
C LEU A 102 0.48 -11.65 0.12
N LEU A 103 0.83 -11.78 -1.16
CA LEU A 103 -0.12 -12.16 -2.21
C LEU A 103 -0.70 -13.57 -2.00
N LEU A 104 0.14 -14.54 -1.59
CA LEU A 104 -0.32 -15.90 -1.29
C LEU A 104 -1.23 -15.94 -0.04
N ALA A 105 -0.87 -15.19 1.01
CA ALA A 105 -1.67 -15.09 2.24
C ALA A 105 -3.03 -14.43 1.97
N HIS A 106 -3.04 -13.33 1.21
CA HIS A 106 -4.26 -12.71 0.72
C HIS A 106 -5.13 -13.72 -0.04
N ALA A 107 -4.55 -14.43 -1.00
CA ALA A 107 -5.28 -15.36 -1.84
C ALA A 107 -5.82 -16.57 -1.07
N ALA A 108 -5.08 -17.07 -0.08
CA ALA A 108 -5.53 -18.12 0.83
C ALA A 108 -6.74 -17.66 1.67
N ALA A 109 -6.66 -16.47 2.28
CA ALA A 109 -7.76 -15.90 3.06
C ALA A 109 -9.00 -15.62 2.20
N ALA A 110 -8.82 -15.07 0.99
CA ALA A 110 -9.90 -14.85 0.04
C ALA A 110 -10.55 -16.17 -0.40
N ARG A 111 -9.76 -17.19 -0.72
CA ARG A 111 -10.27 -18.53 -1.08
C ARG A 111 -11.07 -19.15 0.06
N LEU A 112 -10.59 -19.04 1.29
CA LEU A 112 -11.30 -19.49 2.49
C LEU A 112 -12.64 -18.77 2.64
N TYR A 113 -12.64 -17.44 2.58
CA TYR A 113 -13.85 -16.63 2.70
C TYR A 113 -14.87 -16.98 1.63
N LYS A 114 -14.48 -16.92 0.35
CA LYS A 114 -15.36 -17.18 -0.80
C LYS A 114 -15.98 -18.57 -0.77
N LYS A 115 -15.21 -19.60 -0.34
CA LYS A 115 -15.72 -20.98 -0.28
C LYS A 115 -16.61 -21.25 0.94
N LYS A 116 -16.20 -20.80 2.12
CA LYS A 116 -16.82 -21.22 3.39
C LYS A 116 -17.82 -20.20 3.94
N TYR A 117 -17.50 -18.91 3.85
CA TYR A 117 -18.20 -17.86 4.58
C TYR A 117 -19.10 -17.02 3.68
N GLN A 118 -18.67 -16.65 2.48
CA GLN A 118 -19.43 -15.82 1.55
C GLN A 118 -20.83 -16.39 1.22
N PRO A 119 -21.04 -17.71 1.03
CA PRO A 119 -22.38 -18.25 0.77
C PRO A 119 -23.37 -18.01 1.90
N ILE A 120 -22.89 -17.90 3.15
CA ILE A 120 -23.71 -17.74 4.35
C ILE A 120 -23.79 -16.26 4.77
N GLN A 121 -22.63 -15.60 4.81
CA GLN A 121 -22.48 -14.24 5.34
C GLN A 121 -22.79 -13.15 4.32
N LYS A 122 -22.78 -13.48 3.01
CA LYS A 122 -23.09 -12.56 1.91
C LYS A 122 -22.24 -11.28 1.90
N GLY A 123 -20.99 -11.34 2.37
CA GLY A 123 -20.04 -10.25 2.26
C GLY A 123 -19.10 -10.39 1.07
N GLU A 124 -18.22 -9.41 0.95
CA GLU A 124 -17.21 -9.28 -0.11
C GLU A 124 -15.81 -9.20 0.51
N ILE A 125 -14.82 -9.72 -0.21
CA ILE A 125 -13.42 -9.70 0.22
C ILE A 125 -12.51 -9.05 -0.82
N GLY A 126 -11.58 -8.23 -0.36
CA GLY A 126 -10.62 -7.52 -1.19
C GLY A 126 -9.28 -7.29 -0.50
N ILE A 127 -8.49 -6.44 -1.14
CA ILE A 127 -7.18 -5.99 -0.68
C ILE A 127 -7.07 -4.49 -0.91
N ALA A 128 -6.46 -3.77 0.03
CA ALA A 128 -6.27 -2.32 -0.08
C ALA A 128 -4.87 -2.04 -0.67
N LEU A 129 -4.86 -1.47 -1.87
CA LEU A 129 -3.65 -1.16 -2.63
C LEU A 129 -3.44 0.35 -2.65
N VAL A 130 -2.19 0.77 -2.42
CA VAL A 130 -1.79 2.16 -2.55
C VAL A 130 -1.10 2.41 -3.88
N SER A 131 -1.39 3.55 -4.49
CA SER A 131 -0.64 4.03 -5.64
C SER A 131 -0.62 5.54 -5.70
N HIS A 132 0.51 6.09 -6.11
CA HIS A 132 0.56 7.43 -6.67
C HIS A 132 0.14 7.38 -8.14
N TRP A 133 -0.23 8.53 -8.70
CA TRP A 133 -0.25 8.68 -10.15
C TRP A 133 1.12 9.10 -10.67
N MET A 134 1.62 8.41 -11.70
CA MET A 134 2.92 8.69 -12.29
C MET A 134 2.74 9.50 -13.57
N VAL A 135 3.29 10.72 -13.57
CA VAL A 135 3.34 11.61 -14.73
C VAL A 135 4.72 11.50 -15.37
N PRO A 136 4.86 11.34 -16.69
CA PRO A 136 6.17 11.41 -17.35
C PRO A 136 6.85 12.74 -17.04
N TYR A 137 8.15 12.72 -16.71
CA TYR A 137 8.91 13.95 -16.44
C TYR A 137 9.03 14.86 -17.68
N SER A 138 9.07 14.26 -18.87
CA SER A 138 9.02 14.97 -20.15
C SER A 138 8.19 14.19 -21.18
N SER A 139 8.02 14.75 -22.38
CA SER A 139 7.40 14.07 -23.52
C SER A 139 8.30 13.02 -24.18
N SER A 140 9.52 12.81 -23.68
CA SER A 140 10.43 11.81 -24.23
C SER A 140 9.84 10.40 -24.07
N ARG A 141 10.09 9.54 -25.07
CA ARG A 141 9.65 8.13 -25.01
C ARG A 141 10.21 7.41 -23.77
N LEU A 142 11.41 7.77 -23.32
CA LEU A 142 12.05 7.18 -22.15
C LEU A 142 11.30 7.52 -20.86
N ASP A 143 10.89 8.77 -20.68
CA ASP A 143 10.14 9.20 -19.48
C ASP A 143 8.70 8.70 -19.50
N VAL A 144 8.08 8.59 -20.67
CA VAL A 144 6.76 7.93 -20.81
C VAL A 144 6.86 6.48 -20.34
N LYS A 145 7.89 5.75 -20.77
CA LYS A 145 8.16 4.39 -20.28
C LYS A 145 8.58 4.36 -18.81
N ALA A 146 9.20 5.41 -18.29
CA ALA A 146 9.52 5.50 -16.86
C ALA A 146 8.25 5.61 -16.01
N ALA A 147 7.27 6.42 -16.42
CA ALA A 147 5.98 6.50 -15.73
C ALA A 147 5.24 5.16 -15.72
N GLU A 148 5.23 4.43 -16.84
CA GLU A 148 4.68 3.06 -16.90
C GLU A 148 5.40 2.10 -15.93
N ARG A 149 6.75 2.09 -15.93
CA ARG A 149 7.53 1.26 -15.00
C ARG A 149 7.28 1.62 -13.55
N ALA A 150 7.16 2.90 -13.21
CA ALA A 150 6.86 3.32 -11.85
C ALA A 150 5.48 2.85 -11.38
N LEU A 151 4.46 2.88 -12.26
CA LEU A 151 3.15 2.29 -11.95
C LEU A 151 3.23 0.77 -11.80
N ASP A 152 3.97 0.09 -12.67
CA ASP A 152 4.15 -1.37 -12.56
C ASP A 152 4.84 -1.76 -11.24
N PHE A 153 5.86 -1.03 -10.81
CA PHE A 153 6.60 -1.32 -9.58
C PHE A 153 5.92 -0.87 -8.28
N MET A 154 4.84 -0.09 -8.35
CA MET A 154 4.06 0.32 -7.16
C MET A 154 2.71 -0.39 -7.13
N TYR A 155 1.87 -0.13 -8.13
CA TYR A 155 0.51 -0.63 -8.20
C TYR A 155 0.47 -2.00 -8.87
N GLY A 156 1.10 -2.12 -10.05
CA GLY A 156 1.13 -3.34 -10.87
C GLY A 156 1.70 -4.54 -10.14
N TRP A 157 2.67 -4.33 -9.25
CA TRP A 157 3.31 -5.38 -8.45
C TRP A 157 2.28 -6.22 -7.70
N PHE A 158 1.20 -5.59 -7.22
CA PHE A 158 0.15 -6.27 -6.47
C PHE A 158 -1.13 -6.49 -7.29
N ILE A 159 -1.59 -5.53 -8.09
CA ILE A 159 -2.84 -5.73 -8.85
C ILE A 159 -2.69 -6.67 -10.05
N ASN A 160 -1.53 -6.72 -10.71
CA ASN A 160 -1.35 -7.56 -11.90
C ASN A 160 -1.44 -9.06 -11.56
N PRO A 161 -0.82 -9.57 -10.46
CA PRO A 161 -1.06 -10.93 -10.00
C PRO A 161 -2.52 -11.24 -9.72
N LEU A 162 -3.26 -10.32 -9.09
CA LEU A 162 -4.66 -10.52 -8.76
C LEU A 162 -5.53 -10.65 -10.01
N VAL A 163 -5.24 -9.90 -11.07
CA VAL A 163 -6.07 -9.89 -12.29
C VAL A 163 -5.64 -11.00 -13.26
N TYR A 164 -4.33 -11.24 -13.39
CA TYR A 164 -3.77 -12.07 -14.45
C TYR A 164 -3.06 -13.33 -13.96
N GLY A 165 -2.77 -13.46 -12.65
CA GLY A 165 -2.03 -14.59 -12.09
C GLY A 165 -0.51 -14.48 -12.24
N GLU A 166 0.01 -13.34 -12.71
CA GLU A 166 1.44 -13.11 -12.92
C GLU A 166 1.86 -11.69 -12.55
N TYR A 167 3.15 -11.50 -12.27
CA TYR A 167 3.73 -10.15 -12.09
C TYR A 167 3.82 -9.37 -13.40
N PRO A 168 3.87 -8.02 -13.38
CA PRO A 168 4.06 -7.23 -14.60
C PRO A 168 5.31 -7.67 -15.38
N ARG A 169 5.22 -7.72 -16.72
CA ARG A 169 6.33 -8.16 -17.57
C ARG A 169 7.60 -7.32 -17.40
N THR A 170 7.44 -6.02 -17.16
CA THR A 170 8.53 -5.09 -16.86
C THR A 170 9.30 -5.49 -15.60
N MET A 171 8.59 -5.89 -14.54
CA MET A 171 9.21 -6.41 -13.32
C MET A 171 9.91 -7.73 -13.56
N GLN A 172 9.26 -8.68 -14.24
CA GLN A 172 9.87 -9.98 -14.58
C GLN A 172 11.21 -9.79 -15.31
N PHE A 173 11.28 -8.84 -16.23
CA PHE A 173 12.49 -8.53 -16.99
C PHE A 173 13.57 -7.83 -16.16
N LEU A 174 13.21 -6.76 -15.41
CA LEU A 174 14.19 -5.92 -14.72
C LEU A 174 14.73 -6.54 -13.42
N VAL A 175 13.88 -7.30 -12.72
CA VAL A 175 14.23 -7.93 -11.44
C VAL A 175 14.87 -9.31 -11.68
N GLY A 176 14.41 -10.04 -12.70
CA GLY A 176 14.95 -11.33 -13.08
C GLY A 176 14.77 -12.40 -12.01
N SER A 177 15.82 -13.14 -11.70
CA SER A 177 15.79 -14.29 -10.78
C SER A 177 15.44 -13.94 -9.32
N ARG A 178 15.52 -12.66 -8.93
CA ARG A 178 15.15 -12.20 -7.58
C ARG A 178 13.65 -12.09 -7.40
N LEU A 179 12.87 -12.05 -8.48
CA LEU A 179 11.41 -12.07 -8.43
C LEU A 179 10.93 -13.52 -8.35
N PRO A 180 10.26 -13.93 -7.25
CA PRO A 180 9.69 -15.27 -7.16
C PRO A 180 8.73 -15.56 -8.31
N LYS A 181 8.62 -16.83 -8.68
CA LYS A 181 7.65 -17.29 -9.68
C LYS A 181 6.50 -17.99 -8.96
N PHE A 182 5.27 -17.67 -9.35
CA PHE A 182 4.14 -18.47 -8.95
C PHE A 182 4.22 -19.85 -9.61
N THR A 183 3.94 -20.91 -8.85
CA THR A 183 3.54 -22.19 -9.44
C THR A 183 2.18 -22.04 -10.14
N GLU A 184 1.79 -23.00 -10.97
CA GLU A 184 0.47 -22.98 -11.61
C GLU A 184 -0.66 -22.95 -10.57
N GLU A 185 -0.54 -23.71 -9.49
CA GLU A 185 -1.51 -23.71 -8.39
C GLU A 185 -1.58 -22.35 -7.69
N GLN A 186 -0.43 -21.74 -7.40
CA GLN A 186 -0.39 -20.43 -6.77
C GLN A 186 -0.95 -19.34 -7.68
N ALA A 187 -0.62 -19.35 -8.97
CA ALA A 187 -1.15 -18.41 -9.95
C ALA A 187 -2.67 -18.53 -10.07
N ALA A 188 -3.19 -19.76 -10.10
CA ALA A 188 -4.64 -20.02 -10.10
C ALA A 188 -5.32 -19.58 -8.80
N MET A 189 -4.63 -19.67 -7.66
CA MET A 189 -5.15 -19.22 -6.36
C MET A 189 -5.20 -17.69 -6.26
N VAL A 190 -4.16 -16.99 -6.74
CA VAL A 190 -4.06 -15.51 -6.66
C VAL A 190 -4.95 -14.83 -7.71
N LYS A 191 -5.07 -15.41 -8.91
CA LYS A 191 -5.91 -14.85 -9.97
C LYS A 191 -7.39 -14.84 -9.55
N GLY A 192 -8.00 -13.67 -9.53
CA GLY A 192 -9.41 -13.48 -9.15
C GLY A 192 -9.66 -13.59 -7.64
N SER A 193 -8.63 -13.50 -6.79
CA SER A 193 -8.75 -13.63 -5.33
C SER A 193 -9.37 -12.41 -4.64
N PHE A 194 -10.24 -11.66 -5.32
CA PHE A 194 -10.90 -10.47 -4.79
C PHE A 194 -12.31 -10.31 -5.39
N ASP A 195 -13.21 -9.65 -4.68
CA ASP A 195 -14.50 -9.18 -5.17
C ASP A 195 -14.43 -7.68 -5.53
N TYR A 196 -13.59 -6.94 -4.81
CA TYR A 196 -13.27 -5.54 -5.06
C TYR A 196 -11.78 -5.25 -4.79
N VAL A 197 -11.29 -4.12 -5.32
CA VAL A 197 -9.98 -3.55 -4.98
C VAL A 197 -10.17 -2.30 -4.14
N GLY A 198 -9.60 -2.29 -2.93
CA GLY A 198 -9.46 -1.07 -2.15
C GLY A 198 -8.35 -0.23 -2.74
N LEU A 199 -8.57 1.08 -2.90
CA LEU A 199 -7.60 2.01 -3.45
C LEU A 199 -7.29 3.12 -2.43
N ASN A 200 -6.02 3.22 -2.07
CA ASN A 200 -5.48 4.28 -1.25
C ASN A 200 -4.72 5.27 -2.16
N TYR A 201 -5.14 6.53 -2.15
CA TYR A 201 -4.57 7.56 -3.01
C TYR A 201 -4.45 8.90 -2.30
N TYR A 202 -3.26 9.51 -2.39
CA TYR A 202 -2.97 10.81 -1.77
C TYR A 202 -2.33 11.80 -2.73
N THR A 203 -1.47 11.34 -3.65
CA THR A 203 -0.64 12.26 -4.46
C THR A 203 -0.17 11.67 -5.79
N GLY A 204 0.60 12.45 -6.55
CA GLY A 204 1.26 12.04 -7.78
C GLY A 204 2.75 12.40 -7.78
N ASN A 205 3.51 11.77 -8.67
CA ASN A 205 4.91 12.08 -8.91
C ASN A 205 5.21 12.21 -10.39
N TYR A 206 6.23 13.00 -10.71
CA TYR A 206 6.91 12.93 -12.00
C TYR A 206 7.89 11.76 -12.00
N ALA A 207 7.96 11.04 -13.12
CA ALA A 207 8.83 9.88 -13.31
C ALA A 207 9.79 10.15 -14.48
N ALA A 208 11.09 10.18 -14.16
CA ALA A 208 12.15 10.33 -15.15
C ALA A 208 12.91 9.01 -15.31
N HIS A 209 13.29 8.66 -16.54
CA HIS A 209 14.16 7.53 -16.79
C HIS A 209 15.57 7.80 -16.24
N ILE A 210 16.21 6.75 -15.71
CA ILE A 210 17.64 6.75 -15.41
C ILE A 210 18.34 5.64 -16.21
N SER A 211 19.48 5.97 -16.80
CA SER A 211 20.24 5.04 -17.66
C SER A 211 21.05 4.01 -16.86
N SER A 212 21.36 4.32 -15.59
CA SER A 212 22.14 3.46 -14.70
C SER A 212 21.60 3.54 -13.27
N ARG A 213 21.68 2.42 -12.55
CA ARG A 213 21.40 2.39 -11.11
C ARG A 213 22.56 3.02 -10.35
N SER A 214 22.26 3.83 -9.34
CA SER A 214 23.26 4.31 -8.38
C SER A 214 23.18 3.47 -7.11
N GLY A 215 24.32 3.01 -6.60
CA GLY A 215 24.39 2.24 -5.35
C GLY A 215 24.12 0.74 -5.52
N ASN A 216 23.89 0.07 -4.40
CA ASN A 216 23.61 -1.37 -4.37
C ASN A 216 22.26 -1.69 -5.00
N ILE A 217 22.14 -2.88 -5.58
CA ILE A 217 20.87 -3.40 -6.08
C ILE A 217 19.85 -3.43 -4.94
N SER A 218 18.66 -2.91 -5.20
CA SER A 218 17.57 -2.75 -4.24
C SER A 218 16.25 -2.66 -4.99
N SER A 219 15.16 -3.11 -4.38
CA SER A 219 13.81 -3.05 -4.98
C SER A 219 13.39 -1.62 -5.35
N ALA A 220 13.86 -0.61 -4.60
CA ALA A 220 13.62 0.80 -4.87
C ALA A 220 14.30 1.29 -6.17
N THR A 221 15.40 0.66 -6.59
CA THR A 221 16.18 1.07 -7.79
C THR A 221 15.83 0.27 -9.04
N ASP A 222 15.14 -0.87 -8.89
CA ASP A 222 14.93 -1.82 -9.98
C ASP A 222 14.03 -1.31 -11.09
N SER A 223 13.14 -0.36 -10.79
CA SER A 223 12.29 0.30 -11.78
C SER A 223 13.07 1.14 -12.79
N MET A 224 14.32 1.51 -12.49
CA MET A 224 15.13 2.47 -13.28
C MET A 224 14.34 3.78 -13.52
N VAL A 225 13.77 4.31 -12.44
CA VAL A 225 13.03 5.57 -12.41
C VAL A 225 13.54 6.45 -11.28
N ARG A 226 13.71 7.74 -11.58
CA ARG A 226 13.83 8.79 -10.56
C ARG A 226 12.48 9.49 -10.42
N LEU A 227 11.92 9.44 -9.21
CA LEU A 227 10.69 10.16 -8.88
C LEU A 227 11.01 11.59 -8.44
N SER A 228 10.14 12.52 -8.79
CA SER A 228 10.19 13.92 -8.35
C SER A 228 8.78 14.42 -8.04
N THR A 229 8.67 15.43 -7.19
CA THR A 229 7.42 16.15 -6.95
C THR A 229 7.32 17.45 -7.74
N GLU A 230 8.38 17.82 -8.47
CA GLU A 230 8.47 19.06 -9.24
C GLU A 230 9.28 18.92 -10.53
N ILE A 231 9.07 19.85 -11.45
CA ILE A 231 9.88 20.08 -12.66
C ILE A 231 10.32 21.55 -12.64
N ASN A 232 11.64 21.80 -12.66
CA ASN A 232 12.21 23.15 -12.68
C ASN A 232 11.65 24.07 -11.58
N GLY A 233 11.50 23.54 -10.35
CA GLY A 233 10.93 24.26 -9.21
C GLY A 233 9.41 24.43 -9.22
N VAL A 234 8.71 23.90 -10.23
CA VAL A 234 7.25 23.92 -10.29
C VAL A 234 6.69 22.61 -9.74
N PRO A 235 5.99 22.62 -8.59
CA PRO A 235 5.44 21.42 -7.98
C PRO A 235 4.28 20.85 -8.80
N ILE A 236 4.08 19.54 -8.70
CA ILE A 236 3.01 18.80 -9.38
C ILE A 236 1.60 19.26 -8.96
N GLY A 237 1.48 19.80 -7.75
CA GLY A 237 0.22 20.26 -7.17
C GLY A 237 0.46 21.24 -6.02
N LYS A 238 -0.59 21.56 -5.25
CA LYS A 238 -0.44 22.39 -4.05
C LYS A 238 0.21 21.55 -2.93
N PRO A 239 1.19 22.07 -2.17
CA PRO A 239 1.83 21.33 -1.09
C PRO A 239 0.84 21.02 0.05
N THR A 240 1.12 19.96 0.80
CA THR A 240 0.41 19.60 2.04
C THR A 240 1.35 19.79 3.24
N GLY A 241 0.90 19.46 4.45
CA GLY A 241 1.76 19.45 5.64
C GLY A 241 2.95 18.50 5.57
N LEU A 242 2.89 17.48 4.69
CA LEU A 242 3.98 16.56 4.43
C LEU A 242 4.71 16.97 3.14
N LYS A 243 6.02 17.19 3.25
CA LYS A 243 6.87 17.69 2.13
C LYS A 243 6.78 16.83 0.86
N ALA A 244 6.57 15.53 1.01
CA ALA A 244 6.49 14.60 -0.13
C ALA A 244 5.11 14.57 -0.81
N PHE A 245 4.08 15.16 -0.20
CA PHE A 245 2.67 15.00 -0.61
C PHE A 245 2.09 16.31 -1.13
N PHE A 246 1.52 16.24 -2.33
CA PHE A 246 0.90 17.34 -3.03
C PHE A 246 -0.53 17.01 -3.43
N VAL A 247 -1.42 18.00 -3.30
CA VAL A 247 -2.83 17.92 -3.71
C VAL A 247 -2.89 17.77 -5.24
N TYR A 248 -3.16 16.55 -5.70
CA TYR A 248 -3.17 16.20 -7.13
C TYR A 248 -4.39 15.35 -7.54
N PRO A 249 -5.61 15.92 -7.53
CA PRO A 249 -6.85 15.16 -7.79
C PRO A 249 -6.95 14.62 -9.22
N LYS A 250 -6.26 15.23 -10.19
CA LYS A 250 -6.19 14.71 -11.56
C LYS A 250 -5.56 13.31 -11.60
N GLY A 251 -4.60 13.03 -10.73
CA GLY A 251 -3.99 11.72 -10.65
C GLY A 251 -4.95 10.64 -10.15
N LEU A 252 -5.84 10.94 -9.20
CA LEU A 252 -6.87 9.98 -8.75
C LEU A 252 -7.79 9.58 -9.90
N HIS A 253 -8.30 10.58 -10.63
CA HIS A 253 -9.11 10.33 -11.83
C HIS A 253 -8.36 9.44 -12.84
N ASN A 254 -7.11 9.78 -13.15
CA ASN A 254 -6.33 9.04 -14.14
C ASN A 254 -6.03 7.62 -13.68
N LEU A 255 -5.76 7.41 -12.40
CA LEU A 255 -5.54 6.08 -11.82
C LEU A 255 -6.79 5.21 -11.90
N LEU A 256 -7.96 5.76 -11.59
CA LEU A 256 -9.23 5.04 -11.74
C LEU A 256 -9.50 4.64 -13.20
N VAL A 257 -9.31 5.57 -14.14
CA VAL A 257 -9.46 5.29 -15.58
C VAL A 257 -8.42 4.28 -16.07
N TYR A 258 -7.19 4.37 -15.58
CA TYR A 258 -6.12 3.42 -15.87
C TYR A 258 -6.49 2.01 -15.38
N THR A 259 -6.94 1.89 -14.13
CA THR A 259 -7.39 0.61 -13.57
C THR A 259 -8.55 0.02 -14.36
N LYS A 260 -9.55 0.84 -14.72
CA LYS A 260 -10.64 0.43 -15.60
C LYS A 260 -10.15 -0.18 -16.91
N LYS A 261 -9.24 0.51 -17.59
CA LYS A 261 -8.75 0.11 -18.92
C LYS A 261 -7.80 -1.09 -18.89
N ARG A 262 -6.99 -1.22 -17.83
CA ARG A 262 -5.87 -2.17 -17.79
C ARG A 262 -6.11 -3.39 -16.91
N TYR A 263 -7.11 -3.37 -16.03
CA TYR A 263 -7.31 -4.42 -15.03
C TYR A 263 -8.74 -4.97 -15.02
N ASN A 264 -9.39 -5.00 -16.18
CA ASN A 264 -10.75 -5.54 -16.37
C ASN A 264 -11.84 -4.84 -15.55
N ASN A 265 -11.67 -3.54 -15.27
CA ASN A 265 -12.67 -2.71 -14.59
C ASN A 265 -13.25 -3.35 -13.30
N PRO A 266 -12.41 -3.63 -12.29
CA PRO A 266 -12.86 -4.22 -11.04
C PRO A 266 -13.75 -3.21 -10.28
N ILE A 267 -14.53 -3.70 -9.32
CA ILE A 267 -15.17 -2.83 -8.32
C ILE A 267 -14.05 -2.17 -7.51
N ILE A 268 -14.12 -0.85 -7.34
CA ILE A 268 -13.11 -0.07 -6.61
C ILE A 268 -13.79 0.69 -5.47
N TYR A 269 -13.24 0.56 -4.26
CA TYR A 269 -13.55 1.43 -3.14
C TYR A 269 -12.35 2.32 -2.84
N ILE A 270 -12.54 3.64 -2.77
CA ILE A 270 -11.51 4.52 -2.22
C ILE A 270 -11.48 4.29 -0.71
N MET A 271 -10.45 3.58 -0.22
CA MET A 271 -10.35 3.18 1.18
C MET A 271 -9.58 4.21 2.01
N GLU A 272 -8.56 4.83 1.42
CA GLU A 272 -7.88 5.95 2.02
C GLU A 272 -7.65 7.07 1.01
N THR A 273 -7.95 8.30 1.44
CA THR A 273 -7.52 9.52 0.78
C THR A 273 -7.54 10.63 1.82
N GLY A 274 -6.59 11.55 1.78
CA GLY A 274 -6.52 12.61 2.76
C GLY A 274 -5.25 13.43 2.64
N MET A 275 -5.10 14.36 3.57
CA MET A 275 -3.89 15.17 3.70
C MET A 275 -3.56 15.49 5.15
N SER A 276 -2.27 15.61 5.42
CA SER A 276 -1.71 16.12 6.66
C SER A 276 -1.70 17.65 6.68
N ASP A 277 -1.91 18.24 7.84
CA ASP A 277 -1.66 19.67 8.08
C ASP A 277 -0.23 19.89 8.57
N GLY A 278 0.33 21.08 8.30
CA GLY A 278 1.59 21.48 8.91
C GLY A 278 1.40 21.78 10.39
N ASN A 279 2.28 21.28 11.25
CA ASN A 279 2.22 21.61 12.68
C ASN A 279 2.70 23.05 12.91
N ASN A 280 1.77 23.95 13.21
CA ASN A 280 2.03 25.35 13.53
C ASN A 280 1.83 25.67 15.03
N GLY A 281 1.64 24.65 15.87
CA GLY A 281 1.50 24.78 17.32
C GLY A 281 0.21 25.47 17.80
N ASN A 282 -0.75 25.75 16.91
CA ASN A 282 -1.94 26.53 17.24
C ASN A 282 -3.22 25.76 16.91
N ILE A 283 -3.95 25.42 17.97
CA ILE A 283 -5.18 24.62 17.90
C ILE A 283 -6.28 25.27 17.07
N LYS A 284 -6.36 26.61 17.02
CA LYS A 284 -7.35 27.31 16.21
C LYS A 284 -7.12 27.03 14.72
N TYR A 285 -5.86 27.09 14.28
CA TYR A 285 -5.51 26.73 12.90
C TYR A 285 -5.66 25.23 12.61
N ALA A 286 -5.50 24.37 13.61
CA ALA A 286 -5.72 22.93 13.45
C ALA A 286 -7.21 22.56 13.29
N ILE A 287 -8.12 23.37 13.86
CA ILE A 287 -9.57 23.19 13.74
C ILE A 287 -10.11 23.84 12.46
N GLU A 288 -9.56 24.98 12.04
CA GLU A 288 -9.94 25.69 10.81
C GLU A 288 -9.26 25.09 9.56
N ASP A 289 -9.53 23.80 9.28
CA ASP A 289 -8.84 22.98 8.27
C ASP A 289 -9.39 23.10 6.83
N LEU A 290 -9.64 24.33 6.36
CA LEU A 290 -10.24 24.60 5.04
C LEU A 290 -9.47 23.96 3.86
N GLN A 291 -8.14 23.79 3.99
CA GLN A 291 -7.34 23.11 2.98
C GLN A 291 -7.75 21.63 2.82
N ARG A 292 -8.07 20.94 3.93
CA ARG A 292 -8.56 19.55 3.92
C ARG A 292 -9.96 19.47 3.29
N VAL A 293 -10.82 20.44 3.55
CA VAL A 293 -12.15 20.53 2.90
C VAL A 293 -11.99 20.66 1.38
N ASP A 294 -11.11 21.55 0.90
CA ASP A 294 -10.81 21.71 -0.53
C ASP A 294 -10.17 20.46 -1.15
N PHE A 295 -9.29 19.78 -0.39
CA PHE A 295 -8.71 18.51 -0.79
C PHE A 295 -9.82 17.48 -1.08
N TYR A 296 -10.72 17.24 -0.13
CA TYR A 296 -11.79 16.25 -0.31
C TYR A 296 -12.75 16.66 -1.43
N ASN A 297 -13.15 17.93 -1.50
CA ASN A 297 -14.02 18.42 -2.57
C ASN A 297 -13.41 18.18 -3.96
N SER A 298 -12.12 18.45 -4.13
CA SER A 298 -11.45 18.28 -5.42
C SER A 298 -11.22 16.82 -5.80
N HIS A 299 -10.93 15.93 -4.83
CA HIS A 299 -10.76 14.50 -5.06
C HIS A 299 -12.11 13.80 -5.30
N THR A 300 -13.17 14.13 -4.56
CA THR A 300 -14.53 13.62 -4.81
C THR A 300 -15.03 14.01 -6.20
N ARG A 301 -14.77 15.24 -6.66
CA ARG A 301 -15.06 15.64 -8.05
C ARG A 301 -14.24 14.86 -9.07
N ALA A 302 -13.02 14.45 -8.75
CA ALA A 302 -12.20 13.61 -9.62
C ALA A 302 -12.77 12.20 -9.74
N VAL A 303 -13.23 11.61 -8.64
CA VAL A 303 -13.98 10.34 -8.62
C VAL A 303 -15.24 10.44 -9.47
N LEU A 304 -16.06 11.49 -9.26
CA LEU A 304 -17.29 11.70 -10.03
C LEU A 304 -17.03 11.78 -11.54
N ARG A 305 -15.92 12.40 -11.97
CA ARG A 305 -15.53 12.45 -13.38
C ARG A 305 -15.09 11.08 -13.92
N ALA A 306 -14.52 10.22 -13.09
CA ALA A 306 -14.08 8.88 -13.50
C ALA A 306 -15.25 7.88 -13.60
N ILE A 307 -16.36 8.14 -12.92
CA ILE A 307 -17.61 7.35 -13.00
C ILE A 307 -18.35 7.61 -14.32
N LYS A 308 -18.26 8.84 -14.84
CA LYS A 308 -18.88 9.25 -16.11
C LYS A 308 -18.11 8.71 -17.31
#